data_AF-A0A7W7RMB7-F1
#
_entry.id   AF-A0A7W7RMB7-F1
#
_cell.length_a   1.000
_cell.length_b   1.000
_cell.length_c   1.000
_cell.angle_alpha   90.00
_cell.angle_beta   90.00
_cell.angle_gamma   90.00
#
_symmetry.space_group_name_H-M   'P 1'
#
loop_
_entity.id
_entity.type
_entity.pdbx_description
1 polymer ?
#
loop_
_entity_poly.entity_id
_entity_poly.type
_entity_poly.pdbx_seq_one_letter_code
_entity_poly.pdbx_strand_id
1 'polypeptide(L)'
;MSEPPPDEPADASGPDGEDDETPWSLRGPVPGEPADEADRLDTVRDYTAALLDRSFIRFVTPQLVSWVYGFGLILAGLAALAMLAGSIVLLAQGGALGFFGILALIATPFAAAVLVLLLRAVTELLFVAFWIVDDLHAIRRRRA
;
A
#
# COMPACT_ATOMS: atom_id res chain seq x y z
N MET A 1 -30.50 -44.11 -64.11
CA MET A 1 -30.58 -42.74 -64.65
C MET A 1 -30.51 -41.84 -63.43
N SER A 2 -29.30 -41.47 -62.97
CA SER A 2 -28.53 -40.26 -63.36
C SER A 2 -29.37 -39.02 -63.05
N GLU A 3 -29.07 -38.26 -61.99
CA GLU A 3 -28.16 -37.08 -62.02
C GLU A 3 -27.79 -36.58 -60.58
N PRO A 4 -26.90 -35.57 -60.35
CA PRO A 4 -25.53 -35.66 -59.82
C PRO A 4 -25.30 -34.98 -58.41
N PRO A 5 -24.07 -34.98 -57.81
CA PRO A 5 -23.75 -34.38 -56.49
C PRO A 5 -23.30 -32.89 -56.63
N PRO A 6 -22.90 -32.09 -55.60
CA PRO A 6 -22.61 -32.31 -54.16
C PRO A 6 -23.39 -31.31 -53.24
N ASP A 7 -23.30 -31.35 -51.91
CA ASP A 7 -22.34 -30.57 -51.13
C ASP A 7 -22.00 -31.30 -49.81
N GLU A 8 -20.74 -31.65 -49.68
CA GLU A 8 -20.14 -32.08 -48.42
C GLU A 8 -19.62 -30.82 -47.71
N PRO A 9 -19.90 -30.61 -46.42
CA PRO A 9 -18.93 -29.94 -45.57
C PRO A 9 -18.09 -30.99 -44.84
N ALA A 10 -16.86 -31.07 -45.33
CA ALA A 10 -15.64 -31.64 -44.78
C ALA A 10 -15.62 -31.96 -43.28
N ASP A 11 -15.22 -33.19 -42.99
CA ASP A 11 -14.51 -33.57 -41.77
C ASP A 11 -13.17 -32.81 -41.71
N ALA A 12 -12.91 -32.08 -40.63
CA ALA A 12 -11.57 -31.59 -40.30
C ALA A 12 -11.48 -31.31 -38.80
N SER A 13 -10.88 -32.25 -38.09
CA SER A 13 -10.40 -32.08 -36.73
C SER A 13 -9.12 -31.21 -36.72
N GLY A 14 -9.12 -30.14 -35.90
CA GLY A 14 -7.95 -29.38 -35.38
C GLY A 14 -7.50 -28.16 -36.21
N PRO A 15 -6.57 -27.31 -35.71
CA PRO A 15 -6.15 -26.98 -34.34
C PRO A 15 -6.25 -25.45 -34.05
N ASP A 16 -6.03 -25.06 -32.79
CA ASP A 16 -5.50 -23.75 -32.36
C ASP A 16 -5.89 -22.51 -33.18
N GLY A 17 -7.00 -21.88 -32.77
CA GLY A 17 -7.46 -20.59 -33.28
C GLY A 17 -7.41 -19.53 -32.20
N GLU A 18 -6.24 -18.91 -32.08
CA GLU A 18 -6.08 -17.50 -31.75
C GLU A 18 -6.30 -17.10 -30.29
N ASP A 19 -5.19 -17.22 -29.54
CA ASP A 19 -4.81 -16.28 -28.50
C ASP A 19 -4.87 -14.85 -29.08
N ASP A 20 -6.05 -14.24 -29.06
CA ASP A 20 -6.20 -12.79 -29.20
C ASP A 20 -5.65 -12.16 -27.92
N GLU A 21 -4.32 -12.10 -27.82
CA GLU A 21 -3.56 -11.24 -26.93
C GLU A 21 -3.85 -9.77 -27.29
N THR A 22 -5.06 -9.32 -26.95
CA THR A 22 -5.34 -7.90 -26.84
C THR A 22 -4.86 -7.42 -25.47
N PRO A 23 -3.92 -6.46 -25.37
CA PRO A 23 -3.23 -6.10 -24.12
C PRO A 23 -4.12 -5.40 -23.08
N TRP A 24 -5.44 -5.27 -23.32
CA TRP A 24 -6.35 -4.46 -22.52
C TRP A 24 -7.68 -5.17 -22.22
N SER A 25 -7.67 -6.48 -21.99
CA SER A 25 -8.83 -7.13 -21.38
C SER A 25 -8.97 -6.66 -19.92
N LEU A 26 -9.76 -5.60 -19.76
CA LEU A 26 -10.36 -5.12 -18.52
C LEU A 26 -11.29 -6.21 -17.95
N ARG A 27 -10.71 -7.34 -17.51
CA ARG A 27 -11.38 -8.29 -16.64
C ARG A 27 -11.34 -7.72 -15.24
N GLY A 28 -12.31 -6.86 -14.95
CA GLY A 28 -12.65 -6.51 -13.57
C GLY A 28 -12.93 -7.79 -12.76
N PRO A 29 -12.78 -7.75 -11.43
CA PRO A 29 -13.11 -8.87 -10.56
C PRO A 29 -14.51 -9.37 -10.89
N VAL A 30 -14.66 -10.68 -11.14
CA VAL A 30 -15.97 -11.30 -11.37
C VAL A 30 -16.84 -11.05 -10.13
N PRO A 31 -17.93 -10.28 -10.21
CA PRO A 31 -18.80 -10.05 -9.06
C PRO A 31 -19.54 -11.34 -8.73
N GLY A 32 -19.22 -11.96 -7.59
CA GLY A 32 -19.94 -13.14 -7.10
C GLY A 32 -19.09 -14.20 -6.42
N GLU A 33 -17.77 -14.15 -6.51
CA GLU A 33 -16.93 -15.02 -5.69
C GLU A 33 -16.87 -14.43 -4.27
N PRO A 34 -17.32 -15.13 -3.22
CA PRO A 34 -17.02 -14.72 -1.87
C PRO A 34 -15.50 -14.74 -1.77
N ALA A 35 -14.86 -13.57 -1.74
CA ALA A 35 -13.47 -13.48 -1.35
C ALA A 35 -13.40 -14.12 0.04
N ASP A 36 -12.90 -15.36 0.09
CA ASP A 36 -12.95 -16.21 1.26
C ASP A 36 -12.41 -15.41 2.45
N GLU A 37 -13.29 -15.17 3.43
CA GLU A 37 -12.92 -14.46 4.65
C GLU A 37 -11.74 -15.17 5.35
N ALA A 38 -11.66 -16.50 5.17
CA ALA A 38 -10.53 -17.33 5.56
C ALA A 38 -9.21 -16.88 4.91
N ASP A 39 -9.22 -16.57 3.60
CA ASP A 39 -8.05 -16.16 2.84
C ASP A 39 -7.56 -14.77 3.26
N ARG A 40 -8.48 -13.86 3.64
CA ARG A 40 -8.13 -12.56 4.26
C ARG A 40 -7.52 -12.73 5.65
N LEU A 41 -8.07 -13.63 6.47
CA LEU A 41 -7.59 -13.87 7.84
C LEU A 41 -6.22 -14.55 7.86
N ASP A 42 -5.99 -15.51 6.96
CA ASP A 42 -4.70 -16.18 6.79
C ASP A 42 -3.64 -15.21 6.27
N THR A 43 -4.01 -14.36 5.31
CA THR A 43 -3.20 -13.24 4.83
C THR A 43 -2.81 -12.29 5.98
N VAL A 44 -3.75 -11.87 6.83
CA VAL A 44 -3.47 -11.00 8.00
C VAL A 44 -2.58 -11.69 9.05
N ARG A 45 -2.76 -13.00 9.27
CA ARG A 45 -1.96 -13.79 10.20
C ARG A 45 -0.51 -13.93 9.72
N ASP A 46 -0.30 -14.20 8.44
CA ASP A 46 1.03 -14.26 7.84
C ASP A 46 1.75 -12.90 7.88
N TYR A 47 1.00 -11.80 7.74
CA TYR A 47 1.56 -10.45 7.92
C TYR A 47 2.00 -10.16 9.35
N THR A 48 1.16 -10.46 10.34
CA THR A 48 1.52 -10.21 11.75
C THR A 48 2.69 -11.08 12.22
N ALA A 49 2.79 -12.31 11.71
CA ALA A 49 3.93 -13.19 11.94
C ALA A 49 5.22 -12.65 11.29
N ALA A 50 5.14 -12.11 10.07
CA ALA A 50 6.30 -11.52 9.38
C ALA A 50 6.75 -10.18 9.98
N LEU A 51 5.83 -9.40 10.57
CA LEU A 51 6.14 -8.13 11.26
C LEU A 51 6.86 -8.33 12.61
N LEU A 52 6.73 -9.52 13.22
CA LEU A 52 7.39 -9.87 14.49
C LEU A 52 8.60 -10.80 14.30
N ASP A 53 9.00 -11.08 13.05
CA ASP A 53 10.19 -11.85 12.75
C ASP A 53 11.46 -11.00 13.04
N ARG A 54 12.13 -11.31 14.15
CA ARG A 54 13.42 -10.69 14.53
C ARG A 54 14.58 -11.05 13.61
N SER A 55 14.38 -11.95 12.63
CA SER A 55 15.42 -12.40 11.72
C SER A 55 15.52 -11.59 10.42
N PHE A 56 14.48 -10.83 10.03
CA PHE A 56 14.42 -10.09 8.76
C PHE A 56 14.75 -10.93 7.51
N ILE A 57 14.57 -12.26 7.54
CA ILE A 57 14.96 -13.16 6.44
C ILE A 57 13.93 -13.13 5.30
N ARG A 58 12.65 -12.80 5.57
CA ARG A 58 11.63 -12.54 4.55
C ARG A 58 11.39 -11.04 4.37
N PHE A 59 11.81 -10.53 3.22
CA PHE A 59 11.66 -9.14 2.80
C PHE A 59 10.18 -8.78 2.53
N VAL A 60 9.41 -8.41 3.57
CA VAL A 60 8.10 -7.73 3.43
C VAL A 60 8.31 -6.21 3.26
N THR A 61 9.26 -5.85 2.41
CA THR A 61 10.01 -4.60 2.57
C THR A 61 9.38 -3.38 1.87
N PRO A 62 8.71 -3.52 0.71
CA PRO A 62 7.98 -2.39 0.10
C PRO A 62 6.63 -2.11 0.79
N GLN A 63 5.91 -3.16 1.19
CA GLN A 63 4.57 -3.04 1.77
C GLN A 63 4.58 -2.39 3.16
N LEU A 64 5.65 -2.59 3.93
CA LEU A 64 5.78 -2.02 5.26
C LEU A 64 5.76 -0.48 5.24
N VAL A 65 6.30 0.16 4.19
CA VAL A 65 6.36 1.63 4.11
C VAL A 65 4.96 2.26 4.09
N SER A 66 4.00 1.63 3.41
CA SER A 66 2.61 2.09 3.37
C SER A 66 1.97 2.06 4.76
N TRP A 67 2.18 0.96 5.50
CA TRP A 67 1.71 0.82 6.87
C TRP A 67 2.37 1.84 7.81
N VAL A 68 3.69 2.01 7.73
CA VAL A 68 4.44 2.99 8.53
C VAL A 68 3.95 4.40 8.27
N TYR A 69 3.67 4.76 7.02
CA TYR A 69 3.09 6.07 6.69
C TYR A 69 1.68 6.24 7.27
N GLY A 70 0.82 5.23 7.11
CA GLY A 70 -0.54 5.25 7.66
C GLY A 70 -0.56 5.38 9.18
N PHE A 71 0.19 4.54 9.90
CA PHE A 71 0.33 4.64 11.36
C PHE A 71 0.98 5.96 11.78
N GLY A 72 2.00 6.42 11.06
CA GLY A 72 2.66 7.69 11.30
C GLY A 72 1.70 8.87 11.18
N LEU A 73 0.80 8.88 10.20
CA LEU A 73 -0.21 9.92 10.04
C LEU A 73 -1.21 9.93 11.19
N ILE A 74 -1.66 8.75 11.62
CA ILE A 74 -2.56 8.61 12.78
C ILE A 74 -1.89 9.18 14.03
N LEU A 75 -0.64 8.78 14.28
CA LEU A 75 0.17 9.28 15.40
C LEU A 75 0.42 10.79 15.31
N ALA A 76 0.69 11.32 14.12
CA ALA A 76 0.86 12.76 13.91
C ALA A 76 -0.42 13.54 14.22
N GLY A 77 -1.58 13.02 13.81
CA GLY A 77 -2.89 13.59 14.14
C GLY A 77 -3.15 13.57 15.66
N LEU A 78 -2.89 12.43 16.32
CA LEU A 78 -2.99 12.30 17.77
C LEU A 78 -2.05 13.26 18.51
N ALA A 79 -0.79 13.39 18.04
CA ALA A 79 0.17 14.32 18.61
C ALA A 79 -0.30 15.77 18.47
N ALA A 80 -0.85 16.15 17.31
CA ALA A 80 -1.41 17.48 17.09
C ALA A 80 -2.61 17.76 18.02
N LEU A 81 -3.50 16.78 18.20
CA LEU A 81 -4.62 16.88 19.14
C LEU A 81 -4.13 17.02 20.59
N ALA A 82 -3.10 16.27 20.99
CA ALA A 82 -2.50 16.36 22.31
C ALA A 82 -1.85 17.73 22.54
N MET A 83 -1.14 18.27 21.56
CA MET A 83 -0.57 19.63 21.63
C MET A 83 -1.67 20.70 21.74
N LEU A 84 -2.75 20.56 20.95
CA LEU A 84 -3.88 21.46 21.02
C LEU A 84 -4.53 21.43 22.41
N ALA A 85 -4.84 20.24 22.94
CA ALA A 85 -5.39 20.09 24.28
C ALA A 85 -4.45 20.69 25.34
N GLY A 86 -3.14 20.41 25.26
CA GLY A 86 -2.12 20.97 26.15
C GLY A 86 -2.05 22.49 26.10
N SER A 87 -2.19 23.09 24.92
CA SER A 87 -2.19 24.55 24.75
C SER A 87 -3.39 25.22 25.44
N ILE A 88 -4.57 24.58 25.40
CA ILE A 88 -5.78 25.04 26.10
C ILE A 88 -5.61 24.92 27.62
N VAL A 89 -5.02 23.82 28.09
CA VAL A 89 -4.72 23.63 29.52
C VAL A 89 -3.75 24.70 30.03
N LEU A 90 -2.70 25.01 29.27
CA LEU A 90 -1.75 26.09 29.60
C LEU A 90 -2.45 27.46 29.61
N LEU A 91 -3.33 27.70 28.63
CA LEU A 91 -4.10 28.94 28.57
C LEU A 91 -4.96 29.15 29.82
N ALA A 92 -5.59 28.08 30.31
CA ALA A 92 -6.46 28.10 31.49
C ALA A 92 -5.71 28.40 32.81
N GLN A 93 -4.38 28.19 32.87
CA GLN A 93 -3.58 28.46 34.06
C GLN A 93 -3.27 29.97 34.26
N GLY A 94 -3.42 30.78 33.21
CA GLY A 94 -3.21 32.23 33.28
C GLY A 94 -1.74 32.65 33.51
N GLY A 95 -1.53 33.96 33.73
CA GLY A 95 -0.20 34.52 33.94
C GLY A 95 0.79 34.23 32.80
N ALA A 96 2.04 33.92 33.15
CA ALA A 96 3.07 33.56 32.17
C ALA A 96 2.75 32.26 31.42
N LEU A 97 2.12 31.28 32.09
CA LEU A 97 1.75 29.99 31.48
C LEU A 97 0.64 30.17 30.44
N GLY A 98 -0.29 31.08 30.69
CA GLY A 98 -1.32 31.46 29.74
C GLY A 98 -0.74 32.04 28.43
N PHE A 99 0.29 32.88 28.52
CA PHE A 99 0.99 33.41 27.34
C PHE A 99 1.65 32.30 26.52
N PHE A 100 2.31 31.33 27.17
CA PHE A 100 2.85 30.15 26.47
C PHE A 100 1.75 29.27 25.86
N GLY A 101 0.57 29.20 26.49
CA GLY A 101 -0.61 28.54 25.92
C GLY A 101 -1.05 29.15 24.59
N ILE A 102 -1.12 30.48 24.49
CA ILE A 102 -1.44 31.19 23.23
C ILE A 102 -0.38 30.89 22.17
N LEU A 103 0.89 30.98 22.54
CA LEU A 103 2.00 30.75 21.60
C LEU A 103 2.01 29.30 21.09
N ALA A 104 1.75 28.33 21.97
CA ALA A 104 1.63 26.92 21.63
C ALA A 104 0.41 26.64 20.73
N LEU A 105 -0.72 27.30 20.97
CA LEU A 105 -1.93 27.18 20.15
C LEU A 105 -1.65 27.61 18.71
N ILE A 106 -0.97 28.74 18.53
CA ILE A 106 -0.56 29.24 17.20
C ILE A 106 0.50 28.35 16.57
N ALA A 107 1.45 27.83 17.35
CA ALA A 107 2.52 26.96 16.86
C ALA A 107 2.04 25.56 16.47
N THR A 108 0.94 25.07 17.06
CA THR A 108 0.40 23.72 16.84
C THR A 108 0.19 23.36 15.36
N PRO A 109 -0.50 24.16 14.52
CA PRO A 109 -0.66 23.84 13.10
C PRO A 109 0.67 23.77 12.34
N PHE A 110 1.64 24.62 12.68
CA PHE A 110 2.97 24.57 12.06
C PHE A 110 3.75 23.33 12.50
N ALA A 111 3.72 23.00 13.79
CA ALA A 111 4.34 21.80 14.32
C ALA A 111 3.74 20.52 13.70
N ALA A 112 2.42 20.47 13.53
CA ALA A 112 1.73 19.37 12.86
C ALA A 112 2.15 19.25 11.38
N ALA A 113 2.19 20.37 10.65
CA ALA A 113 2.63 20.38 9.26
C ALA A 113 4.09 19.91 9.11
N VAL A 114 4.98 20.39 9.98
CA VAL A 114 6.39 19.95 10.01
C VAL A 114 6.49 18.47 10.33
N LEU A 115 5.73 17.96 11.30
CA LEU A 115 5.72 16.54 11.66
C LEU A 115 5.29 15.66 10.49
N VAL A 116 4.23 16.06 9.78
CA VAL A 116 3.75 15.35 8.58
C VAL A 116 4.78 15.43 7.44
N LEU A 117 5.43 16.57 7.25
CA LEU A 117 6.47 16.74 6.23
C LEU A 117 7.71 15.87 6.54
N LEU A 118 8.10 15.77 7.81
CA LEU A 118 9.19 14.88 8.24
C LEU A 118 8.80 13.42 8.02
N LEU A 119 7.58 13.04 8.38
CA LEU A 119 7.07 11.69 8.12
C LEU A 119 7.09 11.38 6.61
N ARG A 120 6.71 12.34 5.77
CA ARG A 120 6.79 12.24 4.30
C ARG A 120 8.22 11.98 3.85
N ALA A 121 9.17 12.80 4.29
CA ALA A 121 10.58 12.67 3.91
C ALA A 121 11.18 11.33 4.36
N VAL A 122 10.89 10.88 5.59
CA VAL A 122 11.38 9.60 6.12
C VAL A 122 10.79 8.41 5.35
N THR A 123 9.47 8.42 5.10
CA THR A 123 8.82 7.32 4.38
C THR A 123 9.22 7.26 2.92
N GLU A 124 9.44 8.41 2.28
CA GLU A 124 9.98 8.49 0.93
C GLU A 124 11.42 7.95 0.86
N LEU A 125 12.28 8.31 1.83
CA LEU A 125 13.63 7.78 1.91
C LEU A 125 13.65 6.26 2.13
N LEU A 126 12.77 5.74 3.00
CA LEU A 126 12.62 4.30 3.23
C LEU A 126 12.17 3.59 1.95
N PHE A 127 11.17 4.14 1.25
CA PHE A 127 10.72 3.59 -0.03
C PHE A 127 11.85 3.51 -1.06
N VAL A 128 12.60 4.61 -1.24
CA VAL A 128 13.72 4.67 -2.18
C VAL A 128 14.82 3.68 -1.81
N ALA A 129 15.17 3.59 -0.53
CA ALA A 129 16.20 2.65 -0.05
C ALA A 129 15.82 1.20 -0.37
N PHE A 130 14.57 0.82 -0.12
CA PHE A 130 14.10 -0.54 -0.41
C PHE A 130 13.99 -0.81 -1.90
N TRP A 131 13.55 0.17 -2.68
CA TRP A 131 13.48 0.06 -4.13
C TRP A 131 14.87 -0.20 -4.76
N ILE A 132 15.92 0.48 -4.27
CA ILE A 132 17.29 0.27 -4.74
C ILE A 132 17.77 -1.17 -4.45
N VAL A 133 17.43 -1.73 -3.28
CA VAL A 133 17.82 -3.10 -2.91
C VAL A 133 17.13 -4.11 -3.82
N ASP A 134 15.84 -3.92 -4.09
CA ASP A 134 15.08 -4.81 -4.97
C ASP A 134 15.59 -4.75 -6.42
N ASP A 135 15.90 -3.55 -6.92
CA ASP A 135 16.46 -3.36 -8.26
C ASP A 135 17.83 -4.05 -8.41
N LEU A 136 18.69 -3.94 -7.40
CA LEU A 136 20.00 -4.61 -7.39
C LEU A 136 19.89 -6.14 -7.41
N HIS A 137 18.93 -6.70 -6.68
CA HIS A 137 18.64 -8.13 -6.73
C HIS A 137 18.11 -8.58 -8.10
N ALA A 138 17.32 -7.75 -8.78
CA ALA A 138 16.81 -8.04 -10.12
C ALA A 138 17.95 -8.09 -11.16
N ILE A 139 18.91 -7.17 -11.09
CA ILE A 139 20.08 -7.17 -11.99
C ILE A 139 20.94 -8.42 -11.77
N ARG A 140 21.15 -8.83 -10.51
CA ARG A 140 21.94 -10.03 -10.19
C ARG A 140 21.32 -11.31 -10.76
N ARG A 141 19.99 -11.44 -10.73
CA ARG A 141 19.29 -12.62 -11.29
C ARG A 141 19.33 -12.69 -12.81
N ARG A 142 19.44 -11.55 -13.51
CA ARG A 142 19.54 -11.51 -14.99
C ARG A 142 20.93 -11.80 -15.55
N ARG A 143 21.97 -11.77 -14.70
CA ARG A 143 23.37 -12.04 -15.10
C ARG A 143 23.84 -13.46 -14.75
N ALA A 144 23.02 -14.25 -14.06
CA ALA A 144 23.23 -15.68 -13.81
C ALA A 144 22.42 -16.49 -14.84
#